data_AF-X8DW97-F1
#
_entry.id   AF-X8DW97-F1
#
_cell.length_a   1.000
_cell.length_b   1.000
_cell.length_c   1.000
_cell.angle_alpha   90.00
_cell.angle_beta   90.00
_cell.angle_gamma   90.00
#
_symmetry.space_group_name_H-M   'P 1'
#
loop_
_entity.id
_entity.type
_entity.pdbx_description
1 polymer ?
#
loop_
_entity_poly.entity_id
_entity_poly.type
_entity_poly.pdbx_seq_one_letter_code
_entity_poly.pdbx_strand_id
1 'polypeptide(L)'
;MKGKKVSASVGSAGHGTLVRALRNDGLDPTRDVEVLNQQPQVGASALESGQVQALSQFVAWPGLLVFQNKAKLLYDGAELNVPTFHGVVVRRDYATQHPEVLDAFLQAQLDATDFIHEKSLEAARIVAEGSGLPQEVVYLYNGPGGTSFDTTLKPSLIEAFTSDVPYLKSIGDFADLNIDEFVHDGPLRQAYMTRAKNYETELAAKVNPLVLHPADGADPGQAAEIWFDGNDSTQVYPTAQELLKAVNAANAAGRKVRAAYVADTELGTRWFADHARWVQDSAGLHPFTTGAGAARYVAAHPGARPLDYAQALAAAS
;
A
#
# COMPACT_ATOMS: atom_id res chain seq x y z
N MET A 1 -14.53 14.32 10.04
CA MET A 1 -14.45 13.21 11.03
C MET A 1 -14.96 13.57 12.43
N LYS A 2 -15.01 14.86 12.83
CA LYS A 2 -15.47 15.27 14.16
C LYS A 2 -16.85 14.68 14.57
N GLY A 3 -16.92 14.14 15.78
CA GLY A 3 -18.09 13.50 16.38
C GLY A 3 -18.48 12.14 15.78
N LYS A 4 -17.64 11.55 14.91
CA LYS A 4 -17.94 10.27 14.25
C LYS A 4 -17.30 9.09 14.97
N LYS A 5 -17.92 7.93 14.80
CA LYS A 5 -17.39 6.64 15.25
C LYS A 5 -16.46 6.06 14.18
N VAL A 6 -15.29 5.61 14.59
CA VAL A 6 -14.27 5.04 13.70
C VAL A 6 -13.84 3.68 14.23
N SER A 7 -13.93 2.65 13.40
CA SER A 7 -13.31 1.35 13.72
C SER A 7 -11.80 1.44 13.48
N ALA A 8 -11.01 1.01 14.45
CA ALA A 8 -9.58 0.76 14.27
C ALA A 8 -9.11 -0.36 15.21
N SER A 9 -8.04 -1.06 14.85
CA SER A 9 -7.37 -1.96 15.80
C SER A 9 -6.42 -1.12 16.66
N VAL A 10 -6.77 -0.86 17.93
CA VAL A 10 -5.97 0.03 18.78
C VAL A 10 -4.55 -0.50 18.93
N GLY A 11 -3.57 0.35 18.65
CA GLY A 11 -2.13 0.03 18.68
C GLY A 11 -1.58 -0.51 17.36
N SER A 12 -2.43 -0.77 16.36
CA SER A 12 -1.97 -1.11 15.01
C SER A 12 -1.46 0.11 14.24
N ALA A 13 -0.75 -0.16 13.13
CA ALA A 13 -0.39 0.84 12.14
C ALA A 13 -1.61 1.66 11.65
N GLY A 14 -2.76 1.01 11.42
CA GLY A 14 -4.00 1.70 11.04
C GLY A 14 -4.46 2.71 12.09
N HIS A 15 -4.42 2.34 13.38
CA HIS A 15 -4.74 3.28 14.46
C HIS A 15 -3.72 4.44 14.54
N GLY A 16 -2.43 4.14 14.37
CA GLY A 16 -1.38 5.17 14.29
C GLY A 16 -1.62 6.16 13.15
N THR A 17 -1.95 5.68 11.95
CA THR A 17 -2.33 6.51 10.80
C THR A 17 -3.52 7.41 11.13
N LEU A 18 -4.60 6.86 11.72
CA LEU A 18 -5.76 7.64 12.12
C LEU A 18 -5.40 8.78 13.08
N VAL A 19 -4.64 8.47 14.14
CA VAL A 19 -4.24 9.44 15.16
C VAL A 19 -3.40 10.56 14.57
N ARG A 20 -2.43 10.23 13.72
CA ARG A 20 -1.56 11.22 13.05
C ARG A 20 -2.34 12.09 12.06
N ALA A 21 -3.21 11.48 11.24
CA ALA A 21 -4.03 12.20 10.28
C ALA A 21 -4.99 13.19 10.97
N LEU A 22 -5.67 12.77 12.04
CA LEU A 22 -6.55 13.65 12.81
C LEU A 22 -5.79 14.83 13.40
N ARG A 23 -4.58 14.62 13.93
CA ARG A 23 -3.74 15.69 14.48
C ARG A 23 -3.29 16.67 13.40
N ASN A 24 -2.91 16.19 12.22
CA ASN A 24 -2.55 17.06 11.10
C ASN A 24 -3.72 17.97 10.67
N ASP A 25 -4.95 17.48 10.80
CA ASP A 25 -6.18 18.24 10.55
C ASP A 25 -6.63 19.10 11.76
N GLY A 26 -5.82 19.19 12.82
CA GLY A 26 -6.12 19.98 14.02
C GLY A 26 -7.20 19.38 14.92
N LEU A 27 -7.52 18.09 14.76
CA LEU A 27 -8.46 17.35 15.61
C LEU A 27 -7.75 16.62 16.74
N ASP A 28 -8.40 16.58 17.90
CA ASP A 28 -7.95 15.77 19.03
C ASP A 28 -8.51 14.34 18.91
N PRO A 29 -7.67 13.32 18.66
CA PRO A 29 -8.14 11.95 18.46
C PRO A 29 -8.82 11.34 19.70
N THR A 30 -8.63 11.91 20.89
CA THR A 30 -9.24 11.42 22.14
C THR A 30 -10.58 12.07 22.46
N ARG A 31 -10.90 13.21 21.82
CA ARG A 31 -12.11 14.00 22.12
C ARG A 31 -12.99 14.26 20.92
N ASP A 32 -12.41 14.43 19.73
CA ASP A 32 -13.14 14.77 18.53
C ASP A 32 -13.64 13.55 17.75
N VAL A 33 -13.21 12.33 18.07
CA VAL A 33 -13.71 11.08 17.45
C VAL A 33 -13.94 10.00 18.51
N GLU A 34 -14.85 9.07 18.24
CA GLU A 34 -15.05 7.86 19.06
C GLU A 34 -14.39 6.68 18.35
N VAL A 35 -13.25 6.21 18.85
CA VAL A 35 -12.56 5.04 18.28
C VAL A 35 -13.09 3.76 18.92
N LEU A 36 -13.65 2.86 18.10
CA LEU A 36 -14.03 1.51 18.52
C LEU A 36 -12.87 0.56 18.25
N ASN A 37 -12.32 -0.02 19.33
CA ASN A 37 -11.27 -1.03 19.23
C ASN A 37 -11.85 -2.34 18.68
N GLN A 38 -11.64 -2.58 17.39
CA GLN A 38 -12.24 -3.70 16.67
C GLN A 38 -11.21 -4.35 15.74
N GLN A 39 -11.22 -5.68 15.71
CA GLN A 39 -10.48 -6.43 14.69
C GLN A 39 -10.97 -6.04 13.29
N PRO A 40 -10.12 -6.13 12.25
CA PRO A 40 -10.47 -5.64 10.93
C PRO A 40 -11.79 -6.18 10.33
N GLN A 41 -12.06 -7.49 10.48
CA GLN A 41 -13.29 -8.14 10.00
C GLN A 41 -14.55 -7.55 10.66
N VAL A 42 -14.46 -7.31 11.98
CA VAL A 42 -15.56 -6.73 12.77
C VAL A 42 -15.77 -5.29 12.36
N GLY A 43 -14.69 -4.54 12.18
CA GLY A 43 -14.72 -3.17 11.69
C GLY A 43 -15.36 -3.04 10.30
N ALA A 44 -15.04 -3.94 9.38
CA ALA A 44 -15.63 -3.99 8.05
C ALA A 44 -17.15 -4.16 8.13
N SER A 45 -17.61 -5.13 8.92
CA SER A 45 -19.04 -5.37 9.15
C SER A 45 -19.74 -4.19 9.86
N ALA A 46 -19.05 -3.53 10.79
CA ALA A 46 -19.53 -2.34 11.48
C ALA A 46 -19.65 -1.13 10.53
N LEU A 47 -18.75 -1.00 9.56
CA LEU A 47 -18.83 0.02 8.52
C LEU A 47 -20.02 -0.23 7.58
N GLU A 48 -20.17 -1.48 7.11
CA GLU A 48 -21.26 -1.88 6.21
C GLU A 48 -22.64 -1.69 6.85
N SER A 49 -22.77 -1.99 8.15
CA SER A 49 -24.02 -1.79 8.91
C SER A 49 -24.27 -0.34 9.35
N GLY A 50 -23.31 0.57 9.15
CA GLY A 50 -23.39 1.96 9.57
C GLY A 50 -23.16 2.20 11.07
N GLN A 51 -22.77 1.16 11.82
CA GLN A 51 -22.41 1.28 13.24
C GLN A 51 -21.21 2.23 13.43
N VAL A 52 -20.25 2.21 12.51
CA VAL A 52 -19.17 3.20 12.40
C VAL A 52 -19.27 3.96 11.08
N GLN A 53 -18.73 5.18 11.03
CA GLN A 53 -18.73 6.00 9.81
C GLN A 53 -17.41 5.93 9.04
N ALA A 54 -16.36 5.39 9.65
CA ALA A 54 -15.10 5.13 8.99
C ALA A 54 -14.41 3.91 9.60
N LEU A 55 -13.49 3.36 8.81
CA LEU A 55 -12.59 2.29 9.20
C LEU A 55 -11.16 2.72 8.90
N SER A 56 -10.26 2.53 9.87
CA SER A 56 -8.83 2.74 9.70
C SER A 56 -8.10 1.46 10.08
N GLN A 57 -7.63 0.75 9.05
CA GLN A 57 -6.94 -0.54 9.16
C GLN A 57 -5.80 -0.60 8.14
N PHE A 58 -4.90 -1.55 8.35
CA PHE A 58 -3.78 -1.84 7.47
C PHE A 58 -4.22 -2.72 6.27
N VAL A 59 -3.27 -2.95 5.37
CA VAL A 59 -3.42 -3.79 4.19
C VAL A 59 -3.94 -5.19 4.54
N ALA A 60 -4.87 -5.80 3.83
CA ALA A 60 -5.51 -5.36 2.58
C ALA A 60 -6.89 -4.71 2.77
N TRP A 61 -7.29 -4.38 4.00
CA TRP A 61 -8.68 -4.07 4.34
C TRP A 61 -9.29 -2.87 3.61
N PRO A 62 -8.66 -1.68 3.56
CA PRO A 62 -9.21 -0.56 2.81
C PRO A 62 -9.37 -0.86 1.31
N GLY A 63 -8.36 -1.45 0.68
CA GLY A 63 -8.41 -1.84 -0.74
C GLY A 63 -9.48 -2.89 -1.02
N LEU A 64 -9.63 -3.89 -0.14
CA LEU A 64 -10.67 -4.91 -0.23
C LEU A 64 -12.07 -4.32 -0.20
N LEU A 65 -12.35 -3.42 0.75
CA LEU A 65 -13.68 -2.82 0.90
C LEU A 65 -14.02 -1.88 -0.26
N VAL A 66 -13.02 -1.17 -0.79
CA VAL A 66 -13.20 -0.34 -1.99
C VAL A 66 -13.48 -1.23 -3.21
N PHE A 67 -12.68 -2.27 -3.43
CA PHE A 67 -12.88 -3.23 -4.52
C PHE A 67 -14.26 -3.90 -4.49
N GLN A 68 -14.78 -4.18 -3.28
CA GLN A 68 -16.12 -4.73 -3.09
C GLN A 68 -17.24 -3.68 -3.18
N ASN A 69 -16.94 -2.42 -3.52
CA ASN A 69 -17.87 -1.30 -3.56
C ASN A 69 -18.58 -1.01 -2.22
N LYS A 70 -17.95 -1.38 -1.10
CA LYS A 70 -18.48 -1.21 0.26
C LYS A 70 -17.95 0.02 0.97
N ALA A 71 -16.85 0.59 0.47
CA ALA A 71 -16.23 1.78 1.01
C ALA A 71 -15.64 2.65 -0.11
N LYS A 72 -15.19 3.84 0.28
CA LYS A 72 -14.33 4.70 -0.51
C LYS A 72 -13.13 5.10 0.33
N LEU A 73 -11.95 5.23 -0.26
CA LEU A 73 -10.78 5.71 0.45
C LEU A 73 -10.95 7.20 0.77
N LEU A 74 -10.82 7.55 2.05
CA LEU A 74 -10.94 8.94 2.53
C LEU A 74 -9.59 9.60 2.76
N TYR A 75 -8.58 8.81 3.10
CA TYR A 75 -7.25 9.27 3.46
C TYR A 75 -6.24 8.23 3.00
N ASP A 76 -5.21 8.67 2.29
CA ASP A 76 -4.09 7.82 1.90
C ASP A 76 -2.98 7.95 2.97
N GLY A 77 -2.51 6.82 3.49
CA GLY A 77 -1.45 6.80 4.50
C GLY A 77 -0.15 7.46 4.03
N ALA A 78 0.10 7.48 2.72
CA ALA A 78 1.26 8.15 2.13
C ALA A 78 1.28 9.66 2.41
N GLU A 79 0.13 10.30 2.66
CA GLU A 79 0.06 11.73 3.02
C GLU A 79 0.79 12.05 4.34
N LEU A 80 1.01 11.06 5.21
CA LEU A 80 1.77 11.25 6.45
C LEU A 80 3.28 11.26 6.24
N ASN A 81 3.77 10.70 5.13
CA ASN A 81 5.19 10.48 4.89
C ASN A 81 5.91 9.77 6.06
N VAL A 82 5.22 8.82 6.70
CA VAL A 82 5.76 7.96 7.76
C VAL A 82 5.60 6.52 7.31
N PRO A 83 6.70 5.74 7.19
CA PRO A 83 6.59 4.36 6.73
C PRO A 83 5.90 3.50 7.79
N THR A 84 5.17 2.50 7.31
CA THR A 84 4.72 1.36 8.13
C THR A 84 5.41 0.11 7.61
N PHE A 85 5.74 -0.83 8.49
CA PHE A 85 6.52 -2.00 8.11
C PHE A 85 6.12 -3.23 8.91
N HIS A 86 6.47 -4.39 8.36
CA HIS A 86 6.47 -5.65 9.08
C HIS A 86 7.92 -6.08 9.27
N GLY A 87 8.26 -6.52 10.48
CA GLY A 87 9.60 -7.00 10.84
C GLY A 87 9.58 -8.47 11.22
N VAL A 88 10.74 -9.12 11.07
CA VAL A 88 10.97 -10.47 11.60
C VAL A 88 11.51 -10.33 13.02
N VAL A 89 10.89 -11.04 13.96
CA VAL A 89 11.35 -11.11 15.35
C VAL A 89 11.62 -12.57 15.69
N VAL A 90 12.77 -12.83 16.29
CA VAL A 90 13.16 -14.15 16.79
C VAL A 90 13.59 -14.01 18.25
N ARG A 91 13.27 -15.02 19.07
CA ARG A 91 13.77 -15.04 20.45
C ARG A 91 15.28 -15.22 20.45
N ARG A 92 15.98 -14.42 21.25
CA ARG A 92 17.45 -14.43 21.35
C ARG A 92 18.01 -15.80 21.73
N ASP A 93 17.38 -16.49 22.69
CA ASP A 93 17.79 -17.83 23.11
C ASP A 93 17.65 -18.87 21.99
N TYR A 94 16.55 -18.82 21.25
CA TYR A 94 16.31 -19.68 20.10
C TYR A 94 17.30 -19.42 18.97
N ALA A 95 17.52 -18.16 18.59
CA ALA A 95 18.51 -17.78 17.56
C ALA A 95 19.93 -18.21 17.93
N THR A 96 20.27 -18.22 19.22
CA THR A 96 21.60 -18.65 19.72
C THR A 96 21.74 -20.17 19.68
N GLN A 97 20.69 -20.92 20.03
CA GLN A 97 20.70 -22.39 20.06
C GLN A 97 20.52 -23.01 18.68
N HIS A 98 19.83 -22.32 17.78
CA HIS A 98 19.47 -22.77 16.44
C HIS A 98 19.85 -21.74 15.35
N PRO A 99 21.14 -21.34 15.26
CA PRO A 99 21.57 -20.38 14.25
C PRO A 99 21.34 -20.90 12.82
N GLU A 100 21.37 -22.21 12.61
CA GLU A 100 21.07 -22.87 11.33
C GLU A 100 19.62 -22.67 10.90
N VAL A 101 18.68 -22.64 11.85
CA VAL A 101 17.26 -22.41 11.54
C VAL A 101 17.02 -20.94 11.21
N LEU A 102 17.70 -20.03 11.91
CA LEU A 102 17.62 -18.60 11.60
C LEU A 102 18.17 -18.30 10.21
N ASP A 103 19.35 -18.84 9.86
CA ASP A 103 19.91 -18.65 8.52
C ASP A 103 18.98 -19.24 7.45
N ALA A 104 18.51 -20.47 7.62
CA ALA A 104 17.57 -21.08 6.68
C ALA A 104 16.29 -20.26 6.48
N PHE A 105 15.73 -19.68 7.55
CA PHE A 105 14.56 -18.81 7.46
C PHE A 105 14.87 -17.54 6.65
N LEU A 106 16.00 -16.88 6.92
CA LEU A 106 16.39 -15.66 6.22
C LEU A 106 16.71 -15.92 4.75
N GLN A 107 17.36 -17.05 4.42
CA GLN A 107 17.57 -17.47 3.04
C GLN A 107 16.24 -17.67 2.31
N ALA A 108 15.29 -18.40 2.94
CA ALA A 108 13.96 -18.61 2.37
C ALA A 108 13.18 -17.30 2.19
N GLN A 109 13.31 -16.35 3.12
CA GLN A 109 12.72 -15.03 2.98
C GLN A 109 13.32 -14.27 1.78
N LEU A 110 14.64 -14.31 1.60
CA LEU A 110 15.30 -13.67 0.47
C LEU A 110 14.92 -14.33 -0.87
N ASP A 111 14.76 -15.66 -0.91
CA ASP A 111 14.24 -16.38 -2.08
C ASP A 111 12.80 -15.96 -2.41
N ALA A 112 11.94 -15.80 -1.39
CA ALA A 112 10.57 -15.34 -1.57
C ALA A 112 10.51 -13.88 -2.07
N THR A 113 11.38 -13.00 -1.56
CA THR A 113 11.51 -11.62 -2.06
C THR A 113 11.93 -11.59 -3.53
N ASP A 114 12.95 -12.38 -3.91
CA ASP A 114 13.37 -12.48 -5.31
C ASP A 114 12.22 -13.01 -6.20
N PHE A 115 11.49 -14.03 -5.74
CA PHE A 115 10.34 -14.57 -6.46
C PHE A 115 9.21 -13.56 -6.66
N ILE A 116 8.90 -12.74 -5.65
CA ILE A 116 7.91 -11.65 -5.78
C ILE A 116 8.37 -10.62 -6.81
N HIS A 117 9.65 -10.27 -6.84
CA HIS A 117 10.18 -9.31 -7.81
C HIS A 117 10.13 -9.85 -9.24
N GLU A 118 10.54 -11.10 -9.45
CA GLU A 118 10.61 -11.71 -10.78
C GLU A 118 9.24 -12.13 -11.31
N LYS A 119 8.34 -12.57 -10.42
CA LYS A 119 7.06 -13.20 -10.76
C LYS A 119 5.89 -12.66 -9.93
N SER A 120 5.81 -11.34 -9.79
CA SER A 120 4.83 -10.67 -8.92
C SER A 120 3.37 -11.12 -9.08
N LEU A 121 2.89 -11.33 -10.31
CA LEU A 121 1.51 -11.78 -10.54
C LEU A 121 1.31 -13.24 -10.12
N GLU A 122 2.29 -14.11 -10.35
CA GLU A 122 2.26 -15.51 -9.87
C GLU A 122 2.30 -15.54 -8.33
N ALA A 123 3.19 -14.76 -7.72
CA ALA A 123 3.30 -14.63 -6.27
C ALA A 123 1.99 -14.11 -5.65
N ALA A 124 1.37 -13.10 -6.25
CA ALA A 124 0.08 -12.58 -5.79
C ALA A 124 -1.05 -13.62 -5.88
N ARG A 125 -1.02 -14.52 -6.88
CA ARG A 125 -1.99 -15.63 -6.97
C ARG A 125 -1.82 -16.64 -5.83
N ILE A 126 -0.59 -17.02 -5.51
CA ILE A 126 -0.29 -17.93 -4.41
C ILE A 126 -0.77 -17.33 -3.08
N VAL A 127 -0.48 -16.04 -2.85
CA VAL A 127 -0.93 -15.32 -1.64
C VAL A 127 -2.46 -15.21 -1.59
N ALA A 128 -3.12 -14.94 -2.73
CA ALA A 128 -4.57 -14.89 -2.81
C ALA A 128 -5.22 -16.24 -2.50
N GLU A 129 -4.68 -17.34 -3.03
CA GLU A 129 -5.15 -18.70 -2.73
C GLU A 129 -5.03 -19.02 -1.24
N GLY A 130 -3.87 -18.74 -0.63
CA GLY A 130 -3.63 -19.02 0.79
C GLY A 130 -4.41 -18.12 1.75
N SER A 131 -4.72 -16.89 1.35
CA SER A 131 -5.45 -15.91 2.19
C SER A 131 -6.96 -15.89 1.98
N GLY A 132 -7.45 -16.42 0.85
CA GLY A 132 -8.84 -16.28 0.41
C GLY A 132 -9.22 -14.88 -0.05
N LEU A 133 -8.26 -13.97 -0.22
CA LEU A 133 -8.50 -12.62 -0.75
C LEU A 133 -8.63 -12.63 -2.29
N PRO A 134 -9.38 -11.68 -2.88
CA PRO A 134 -9.39 -11.51 -4.33
C PRO A 134 -7.98 -11.25 -4.87
N GLN A 135 -7.62 -11.89 -5.99
CA GLN A 135 -6.29 -11.76 -6.60
C GLN A 135 -5.99 -10.31 -7.00
N GLU A 136 -7.02 -9.56 -7.39
CA GLU A 136 -6.94 -8.15 -7.76
C GLU A 136 -6.51 -7.28 -6.58
N VAL A 137 -7.03 -7.59 -5.39
CA VAL A 137 -6.68 -6.89 -4.14
C VAL A 137 -5.29 -7.28 -3.67
N VAL A 138 -4.89 -8.55 -3.78
CA VAL A 138 -3.53 -8.95 -3.43
C VAL A 138 -2.52 -8.33 -4.38
N TYR A 139 -2.80 -8.34 -5.69
CA TYR A 139 -1.91 -7.78 -6.70
C TYR A 139 -1.81 -6.26 -6.66
N LEU A 140 -2.84 -5.56 -6.15
CA LEU A 140 -2.73 -4.12 -5.84
C LEU A 140 -1.52 -3.84 -4.94
N TYR A 141 -1.24 -4.71 -3.96
CA TYR A 141 -0.20 -4.52 -2.96
C TYR A 141 1.08 -5.30 -3.25
N ASN A 142 1.01 -6.45 -3.92
CA ASN A 142 2.18 -7.29 -4.20
C ASN A 142 2.72 -7.12 -5.62
N GLY A 143 2.03 -6.33 -6.46
CA GLY A 143 2.45 -6.02 -7.82
C GLY A 143 3.37 -4.79 -7.91
N PRO A 144 3.85 -4.46 -9.13
CA PRO A 144 4.68 -3.30 -9.42
C PRO A 144 4.11 -1.97 -8.93
N GLY A 145 4.88 -1.17 -8.19
CA GLY A 145 4.40 0.07 -7.57
C GLY A 145 3.58 -0.12 -6.28
N GLY A 146 3.45 -1.37 -5.81
CA GLY A 146 2.85 -1.70 -4.51
C GLY A 146 3.85 -1.69 -3.36
N THR A 147 3.62 -2.55 -2.37
CA THR A 147 4.45 -2.75 -1.18
C THR A 147 5.87 -3.15 -1.57
N SER A 148 6.85 -2.58 -0.89
CA SER A 148 8.24 -3.03 -0.99
C SER A 148 8.46 -4.25 -0.08
N PHE A 149 9.08 -5.30 -0.63
CA PHE A 149 9.48 -6.51 0.11
C PHE A 149 10.97 -6.50 0.45
N ASP A 150 11.55 -5.31 0.55
CA ASP A 150 12.93 -5.10 1.00
C ASP A 150 13.10 -5.63 2.44
N THR A 151 14.11 -6.48 2.62
CA THR A 151 14.37 -7.15 3.90
C THR A 151 15.32 -6.34 4.80
N THR A 152 15.98 -5.32 4.26
CA THR A 152 16.99 -4.55 4.98
C THR A 152 16.37 -3.66 6.05
N LEU A 153 17.07 -3.53 7.18
CA LEU A 153 16.63 -2.70 8.30
C LEU A 153 16.94 -1.23 8.03
N LYS A 154 16.16 -0.60 7.13
CA LYS A 154 16.40 0.79 6.70
C LYS A 154 16.40 1.75 7.91
N PRO A 155 17.27 2.76 7.92
CA PRO A 155 17.29 3.77 8.98
C PRO A 155 15.93 4.45 9.21
N SER A 156 15.18 4.75 8.13
CA SER A 156 13.85 5.35 8.23
C SER A 156 12.81 4.45 8.90
N LEU A 157 12.95 3.12 8.79
CA LEU A 157 12.07 2.17 9.48
C LEU A 157 12.40 2.13 10.98
N ILE A 158 13.68 2.18 11.34
CA ILE A 158 14.13 2.22 12.74
C ILE A 158 13.74 3.57 13.39
N GLU A 159 13.83 4.67 12.66
CA GLU A 159 13.37 5.99 13.10
C GLU A 159 11.85 6.02 13.31
N ALA A 160 11.08 5.45 12.38
CA ALA A 160 9.63 5.31 12.53
C ALA A 160 9.29 4.46 13.76
N PHE A 161 9.98 3.33 13.97
CA PHE A 161 9.80 2.48 15.14
C PHE A 161 10.08 3.24 16.45
N THR A 162 11.17 4.02 16.48
CA THR A 162 11.52 4.88 17.61
C THR A 162 10.42 5.91 17.89
N SER A 163 9.89 6.51 16.84
CA SER A 163 8.82 7.51 16.92
C SER A 163 7.48 6.93 17.37
N ASP A 164 7.26 5.63 17.20
CA ASP A 164 6.02 4.94 17.62
C ASP A 164 6.02 4.59 19.11
N VAL A 165 7.17 4.40 19.76
CA VAL A 165 7.26 4.03 21.19
C VAL A 165 6.51 4.99 22.13
N PRO A 166 6.66 6.33 22.04
CA PRO A 166 5.90 7.24 22.89
C PRO A 166 4.40 7.13 22.71
N TYR A 167 3.96 6.88 21.48
CA TYR A 167 2.55 6.68 21.17
C TYR A 167 2.03 5.36 21.75
N LEU A 168 2.77 4.25 21.61
CA LEU A 168 2.40 2.97 22.20
C LEU A 168 2.31 3.05 23.74
N LYS A 169 3.27 3.75 24.38
CA LYS A 169 3.21 4.07 25.82
C LYS A 169 1.99 4.90 26.22
N SER A 170 1.48 5.75 25.32
CA SER A 170 0.33 6.61 25.63
C SER A 170 -1.03 5.89 25.62
N ILE A 171 -1.11 4.71 25.00
CA ILE A 171 -2.38 3.97 24.81
C ILE A 171 -2.51 2.71 25.66
N GLY A 172 -1.50 2.37 26.48
CA GLY A 172 -1.55 1.18 27.32
C GLY A 172 -0.26 0.92 28.08
N ASP A 173 -0.20 -0.24 28.74
CA ASP A 173 1.00 -0.72 29.42
C ASP A 173 2.03 -1.19 28.38
N PHE A 174 3.19 -0.54 28.37
CA PHE A 174 4.24 -0.79 27.40
C PHE A 174 5.58 -0.86 28.13
N ALA A 175 6.21 -2.03 28.07
CA ALA A 175 7.51 -2.26 28.68
C ALA A 175 8.56 -1.31 28.08
N ASP A 176 9.54 -0.93 28.89
CA ASP A 176 10.68 -0.18 28.36
C ASP A 176 11.40 -1.02 27.31
N LEU A 177 11.58 -0.42 26.13
CA LEU A 177 12.20 -1.05 24.97
C LEU A 177 13.47 -0.29 24.63
N ASN A 178 14.61 -0.97 24.72
CA ASN A 178 15.86 -0.49 24.14
C ASN A 178 15.90 -0.92 22.66
N ILE A 179 15.70 0.04 21.75
CA ILE A 179 15.64 -0.24 20.30
C ILE A 179 17.00 -0.71 19.77
N ASP A 180 18.09 -0.15 20.27
CA ASP A 180 19.45 -0.52 19.82
C ASP A 180 19.81 -1.96 20.19
N GLU A 181 19.26 -2.48 21.30
CA GLU A 181 19.39 -3.89 21.70
C GLU A 181 18.34 -4.81 21.07
N PHE A 182 17.30 -4.25 20.44
CA PHE A 182 16.24 -5.00 19.77
C PHE A 182 16.55 -5.21 18.29
N VAL A 183 17.13 -4.20 17.64
CA VAL A 183 17.44 -4.19 16.21
C VAL A 183 18.79 -4.87 15.98
N HIS A 184 18.77 -6.02 15.29
CA HIS A 184 19.97 -6.79 14.96
C HIS A 184 19.97 -7.20 13.49
N ASP A 185 20.85 -6.60 12.69
CA ASP A 185 20.99 -6.90 11.25
C ASP A 185 22.07 -7.95 10.94
N GLY A 186 22.94 -8.29 11.90
CA GLY A 186 24.07 -9.22 11.72
C GLY A 186 23.72 -10.53 11.03
N PRO A 187 22.68 -11.28 11.48
CA PRO A 187 22.25 -12.50 10.80
C PRO A 187 21.82 -12.28 9.34
N LEU A 188 21.10 -11.18 9.07
CA LEU A 188 20.67 -10.84 7.72
C LEU A 188 21.85 -10.46 6.82
N ARG A 189 22.82 -9.68 7.34
CA ARG A 189 24.07 -9.38 6.64
C ARG A 189 24.83 -10.65 6.25
N GLN A 190 24.91 -11.61 7.15
CA GLN A 190 25.53 -12.91 6.88
C GLN A 190 24.77 -13.67 5.78
N ALA A 191 23.43 -13.65 5.81
CA ALA A 191 22.61 -14.28 4.78
C ALA A 191 22.86 -13.67 3.38
N TYR A 192 23.00 -12.34 3.30
CA TYR A 192 23.40 -11.63 2.08
C TYR A 192 24.78 -12.04 1.58
N MET A 193 25.77 -12.11 2.48
CA MET A 193 27.14 -12.53 2.15
C MET A 193 27.17 -13.96 1.58
N THR A 194 26.40 -14.89 2.15
CA THR A 194 26.28 -16.27 1.64
C THR A 194 25.76 -16.31 0.20
N ARG A 195 24.90 -15.37 -0.19
CA ARG A 195 24.36 -15.23 -1.56
C ARG A 195 25.26 -14.37 -2.47
N ALA A 196 26.47 -14.00 -2.03
CA ALA A 196 27.34 -13.05 -2.71
C ALA A 196 26.67 -11.69 -3.05
N LYS A 197 25.65 -11.30 -2.27
CA LYS A 197 24.97 -10.00 -2.36
C LYS A 197 25.55 -9.03 -1.34
N ASN A 198 25.45 -7.72 -1.59
CA ASN A 198 25.93 -6.67 -0.69
C ASN A 198 24.77 -6.01 0.07
N TYR A 199 24.70 -6.25 1.38
CA TYR A 199 23.67 -5.65 2.25
C TYR A 199 23.68 -4.13 2.23
N GLU A 200 24.86 -3.48 2.17
CA GLU A 200 24.94 -2.01 2.18
C GLU A 200 24.40 -1.38 0.90
N THR A 201 24.57 -2.08 -0.24
CA THR A 201 23.99 -1.65 -1.51
C THR A 201 22.47 -1.67 -1.44
N GLU A 202 21.89 -2.77 -0.94
CA GLU A 202 20.44 -2.85 -0.75
C GLU A 202 19.96 -1.84 0.30
N LEU A 203 20.63 -1.71 1.45
CA LEU A 203 20.27 -0.76 2.51
C LEU A 203 20.18 0.68 1.98
N ALA A 204 21.10 1.07 1.10
CA ALA A 204 21.14 2.39 0.48
C ALA A 204 20.08 2.60 -0.62
N ALA A 205 19.53 1.53 -1.20
CA ALA A 205 18.48 1.63 -2.20
C ALA A 205 17.20 2.22 -1.57
N LYS A 206 16.66 3.27 -2.20
CA LYS A 206 15.49 4.00 -1.70
C LYS A 206 14.21 3.73 -2.50
N VAL A 207 14.36 3.15 -3.68
CA VAL A 207 13.26 2.92 -4.62
C VAL A 207 12.91 1.44 -4.57
N ASN A 208 11.61 1.14 -4.50
CA ASN A 208 11.13 -0.23 -4.65
C ASN A 208 11.57 -0.74 -6.04
N PRO A 209 12.33 -1.83 -6.16
CA PRO A 209 12.77 -2.34 -7.46
C PRO A 209 11.61 -2.92 -8.29
N LEU A 210 10.50 -3.29 -7.64
CA LEU A 210 9.32 -3.80 -8.31
C LEU A 210 8.51 -2.63 -8.89
N VAL A 211 8.90 -2.18 -10.09
CA VAL A 211 8.26 -1.08 -10.85
C VAL A 211 7.74 -1.55 -12.19
N LEU A 212 6.84 -0.78 -12.78
CA LEU A 212 6.36 -1.02 -14.14
C LEU A 212 7.44 -0.62 -15.15
N HIS A 213 7.53 -1.39 -16.24
CA HIS A 213 8.47 -1.13 -17.34
C HIS A 213 7.71 -0.83 -18.63
N PRO A 214 7.34 0.44 -18.90
CA PRO A 214 6.68 0.81 -20.15
C PRO A 214 7.63 0.67 -21.35
N ALA A 215 7.10 0.27 -22.51
CA ALA A 215 7.89 -0.17 -23.67
C ALA A 215 8.72 0.94 -24.34
N ASP A 216 8.40 2.21 -24.10
CA ASP A 216 8.98 3.40 -24.72
C ASP A 216 9.98 4.15 -23.83
N GLY A 217 10.30 3.61 -22.65
CA GLY A 217 11.16 4.28 -21.67
C GLY A 217 10.48 5.46 -20.96
N ALA A 218 9.15 5.55 -21.01
CA ALA A 218 8.39 6.48 -20.20
C ALA A 218 8.63 6.29 -18.69
N ASP A 219 8.27 7.31 -17.92
CA ASP A 219 8.45 7.32 -16.47
C ASP A 219 7.68 6.17 -15.80
N PRO A 220 8.36 5.22 -15.12
CA PRO A 220 7.70 4.16 -14.35
C PRO A 220 6.71 4.67 -13.31
N GLY A 221 6.89 5.89 -12.79
CA GLY A 221 5.99 6.51 -11.82
C GLY A 221 4.65 6.95 -12.40
N GLN A 222 4.56 7.11 -13.73
CA GLN A 222 3.32 7.46 -14.44
C GLN A 222 2.69 6.27 -15.16
N ALA A 223 3.42 5.16 -15.25
CA ALA A 223 2.98 3.95 -15.90
C ALA A 223 1.75 3.36 -15.22
N ALA A 224 0.93 2.71 -16.02
CA ALA A 224 -0.30 2.08 -15.61
C ALA A 224 -0.37 0.65 -16.13
N GLU A 225 -1.23 -0.17 -15.54
CA GLU A 225 -1.25 -1.60 -15.84
C GLU A 225 -2.68 -2.13 -15.92
N ILE A 226 -2.96 -2.94 -16.95
CA ILE A 226 -4.24 -3.63 -17.12
C ILE A 226 -4.04 -5.14 -17.01
N TRP A 227 -4.98 -5.80 -16.35
CA TRP A 227 -5.07 -7.24 -16.27
C TRP A 227 -6.40 -7.69 -16.87
N PHE A 228 -6.34 -8.54 -17.89
CA PHE A 228 -7.51 -9.09 -18.57
C PHE A 228 -7.96 -10.42 -17.95
N ASP A 229 -9.26 -10.69 -18.01
CA ASP A 229 -9.79 -11.96 -17.51
C ASP A 229 -9.26 -13.14 -18.35
N GLY A 230 -8.90 -14.24 -17.70
CA GLY A 230 -8.29 -15.42 -18.33
C GLY A 230 -6.80 -15.29 -18.68
N ASN A 231 -6.17 -14.12 -18.50
CA ASN A 231 -4.75 -13.95 -18.78
C ASN A 231 -3.87 -14.26 -17.57
N ASP A 232 -2.73 -14.91 -17.83
CA ASP A 232 -1.69 -15.20 -16.85
C ASP A 232 -0.69 -14.05 -16.63
N SER A 233 -0.82 -12.98 -17.42
CA SER A 233 0.04 -11.81 -17.52
C SER A 233 -0.76 -10.50 -17.61
N THR A 234 -0.13 -9.38 -17.27
CA THR A 234 -0.65 -8.02 -17.39
C THR A 234 -0.09 -7.31 -18.64
N GLN A 235 -0.65 -6.15 -18.97
CA GLN A 235 -0.13 -5.27 -20.01
C GLN A 235 0.12 -3.89 -19.41
N VAL A 236 1.30 -3.33 -19.67
CA VAL A 236 1.76 -2.04 -19.14
C VAL A 236 1.56 -0.94 -20.19
N TYR A 237 1.11 0.22 -19.74
CA TYR A 237 0.93 1.42 -20.54
C TYR A 237 1.76 2.57 -19.97
N PRO A 238 2.34 3.44 -20.82
CA PRO A 238 3.15 4.57 -20.38
C PRO A 238 2.41 5.55 -19.48
N THR A 239 1.10 5.72 -19.69
CA THR A 239 0.28 6.67 -18.92
C THR A 239 -1.09 6.11 -18.52
N ALA A 240 -1.68 6.71 -17.49
CA ALA A 240 -3.05 6.44 -17.08
C ALA A 240 -4.08 6.75 -18.20
N GLN A 241 -3.83 7.76 -19.05
CA GLN A 241 -4.70 8.07 -20.18
C GLN A 241 -4.67 6.99 -21.26
N GLU A 242 -3.50 6.43 -21.58
CA GLU A 242 -3.38 5.32 -22.53
C GLU A 242 -3.97 4.02 -21.99
N LEU A 243 -3.87 3.79 -20.69
CA LEU A 243 -4.60 2.71 -20.03
C LEU A 243 -6.11 2.83 -20.27
N LEU A 244 -6.70 4.02 -20.09
CA LEU A 244 -8.13 4.22 -20.32
C LEU A 244 -8.52 4.02 -21.80
N LYS A 245 -7.65 4.39 -22.75
CA LYS A 245 -7.81 4.03 -24.18
C LYS A 245 -7.87 2.53 -24.38
N ALA A 246 -6.97 1.78 -23.74
CA ALA A 246 -6.96 0.33 -23.80
C ALA A 246 -8.20 -0.31 -23.16
N VAL A 247 -8.70 0.25 -22.05
CA VAL A 247 -9.97 -0.18 -21.44
C VAL A 247 -11.14 0.04 -22.41
N ASN A 248 -11.23 1.21 -23.05
CA ASN A 248 -12.28 1.48 -24.05
C ASN A 248 -12.21 0.50 -25.23
N ALA A 249 -11.00 0.24 -25.76
CA ALA A 249 -10.80 -0.70 -26.85
C ALA A 249 -11.20 -2.13 -26.45
N ALA A 250 -10.85 -2.56 -25.23
CA ALA A 250 -11.24 -3.87 -24.70
C ALA A 250 -12.76 -3.98 -24.56
N ASN A 251 -13.43 -2.97 -24.00
CA ASN A 251 -14.89 -2.93 -23.86
C ASN A 251 -15.59 -3.01 -25.22
N ALA A 252 -15.12 -2.24 -26.22
CA ALA A 252 -15.66 -2.28 -27.57
C ALA A 252 -15.47 -3.65 -28.25
N ALA A 253 -14.38 -4.35 -27.92
CA ALA A 253 -14.09 -5.71 -28.40
C ALA A 253 -14.78 -6.82 -27.58
N GLY A 254 -15.57 -6.48 -26.55
CA GLY A 254 -16.17 -7.45 -25.64
C GLY A 254 -15.16 -8.22 -24.77
N ARG A 255 -13.92 -7.73 -24.66
CA ARG A 255 -12.87 -8.32 -23.84
C ARG A 255 -13.01 -7.82 -22.40
N LYS A 256 -13.25 -8.74 -21.47
CA LYS A 256 -13.43 -8.41 -20.06
C LYS A 256 -12.09 -8.01 -19.41
N VAL A 257 -12.05 -6.78 -18.90
CA VAL A 257 -11.00 -6.31 -17.98
C VAL A 257 -11.26 -6.91 -16.61
N ARG A 258 -10.25 -7.55 -16.01
CA ARG A 258 -10.32 -8.08 -14.65
C ARG A 258 -10.02 -6.98 -13.63
N ALA A 259 -8.95 -6.23 -13.84
CA ALA A 259 -8.59 -5.07 -13.06
C ALA A 259 -7.69 -4.14 -13.88
N ALA A 260 -7.68 -2.86 -13.54
CA ALA A 260 -6.76 -1.87 -14.09
C ALA A 260 -6.21 -1.03 -12.93
N TYR A 261 -4.92 -0.71 -12.98
CA TYR A 261 -4.21 -0.04 -11.91
C TYR A 261 -3.48 1.19 -12.42
N VAL A 262 -3.48 2.24 -11.61
CA VAL A 262 -2.85 3.54 -11.87
C VAL A 262 -2.11 4.00 -10.61
N ALA A 263 -1.09 4.85 -10.76
CA ALA A 263 -0.46 5.53 -9.64
C ALA A 263 -1.19 6.85 -9.34
N ASP A 264 -1.42 7.16 -8.07
CA ASP A 264 -1.89 8.48 -7.63
C ASP A 264 -0.93 9.58 -8.11
N THR A 265 -1.48 10.66 -8.64
CA THR A 265 -0.71 11.75 -9.25
C THR A 265 0.12 12.54 -8.23
N GLU A 266 -0.35 12.66 -7.00
CA GLU A 266 0.34 13.40 -5.93
C GLU A 266 1.29 12.50 -5.13
N LEU A 267 0.85 11.28 -4.81
CA LEU A 267 1.51 10.41 -3.84
C LEU A 267 2.23 9.22 -4.47
N GLY A 268 1.96 8.90 -5.74
CA GLY A 268 2.47 7.72 -6.42
C GLY A 268 1.88 6.39 -5.92
N THR A 269 0.96 6.42 -4.94
CA THR A 269 0.29 5.22 -4.43
C THR A 269 -0.45 4.50 -5.56
N ARG A 270 -0.14 3.23 -5.77
CA ARG A 270 -0.87 2.38 -6.71
C ARG A 270 -2.32 2.17 -6.27
N TRP A 271 -3.26 2.30 -7.20
CA TRP A 271 -4.69 2.21 -6.95
C TRP A 271 -5.49 1.61 -8.11
N PHE A 272 -6.73 1.19 -7.86
CA PHE A 272 -7.65 0.73 -8.89
C PHE A 272 -8.14 1.90 -9.75
N ALA A 273 -8.03 1.78 -11.07
CA ALA A 273 -8.37 2.85 -12.02
C ALA A 273 -9.86 3.23 -11.98
N ASP A 274 -10.75 2.24 -11.80
CA ASP A 274 -12.20 2.39 -11.74
C ASP A 274 -12.71 2.90 -10.37
N HIS A 275 -11.86 2.86 -9.34
CA HIS A 275 -12.12 3.45 -8.03
C HIS A 275 -11.31 4.73 -7.73
N ALA A 276 -10.51 5.18 -8.68
CA ALA A 276 -9.79 6.44 -8.60
C ALA A 276 -10.73 7.65 -8.80
N ARG A 277 -10.33 8.79 -8.26
CA ARG A 277 -10.84 10.11 -8.65
C ARG A 277 -10.01 10.60 -9.83
N TRP A 278 -10.66 11.15 -10.83
CA TRP A 278 -9.99 11.63 -12.02
C TRP A 278 -10.09 13.14 -12.09
N VAL A 279 -9.04 13.78 -12.58
CA VAL A 279 -9.02 15.20 -12.92
C VAL A 279 -8.49 15.35 -14.33
N GLN A 280 -9.16 16.18 -15.13
CA GLN A 280 -8.71 16.52 -16.47
C GLN A 280 -8.19 17.96 -16.49
N ASP A 281 -7.06 18.20 -17.12
CA ASP A 281 -6.55 19.52 -17.44
C ASP A 281 -5.98 19.56 -18.88
N SER A 282 -5.17 20.57 -19.21
CA SER A 282 -4.54 20.67 -20.54
C SER A 282 -3.44 19.63 -20.79
N ALA A 283 -2.87 19.04 -19.75
CA ALA A 283 -1.83 18.02 -19.84
C ALA A 283 -2.40 16.61 -19.99
N GLY A 284 -3.62 16.37 -19.51
CA GLY A 284 -4.32 15.10 -19.74
C GLY A 284 -5.23 14.70 -18.58
N LEU A 285 -5.23 13.39 -18.30
CA LEU A 285 -6.01 12.77 -17.22
C LEU A 285 -5.12 12.34 -16.06
N HIS A 286 -5.46 12.80 -14.86
CA HIS A 286 -4.70 12.61 -13.63
C HIS A 286 -5.53 11.83 -12.60
N PRO A 287 -5.14 10.61 -12.23
CA PRO A 287 -5.83 9.83 -11.21
C PRO A 287 -5.36 10.19 -9.79
N PHE A 288 -6.28 10.05 -8.82
CA PHE A 288 -6.05 10.25 -7.38
C PHE A 288 -6.78 9.17 -6.58
N THR A 289 -6.18 8.68 -5.50
CA THR A 289 -6.77 7.68 -4.60
C THR A 289 -7.88 8.29 -3.75
N THR A 290 -7.79 9.58 -3.42
CA THR A 290 -8.76 10.29 -2.57
C THR A 290 -9.39 11.50 -3.25
N GLY A 291 -10.58 11.89 -2.76
CA GLY A 291 -11.22 13.14 -3.17
C GLY A 291 -10.50 14.39 -2.67
N ALA A 292 -9.78 14.29 -1.55
CA ALA A 292 -9.01 15.39 -0.99
C ALA A 292 -7.81 15.73 -1.88
N GLY A 293 -7.04 14.73 -2.33
CA GLY A 293 -5.94 14.91 -3.28
C GLY A 293 -6.41 15.54 -4.60
N ALA A 294 -7.47 15.00 -5.20
CA ALA A 294 -8.06 15.58 -6.41
C ALA A 294 -8.49 17.05 -6.21
N ALA A 295 -9.08 17.38 -5.06
CA ALA A 295 -9.50 18.76 -4.76
C ALA A 295 -8.31 19.71 -4.58
N ARG A 296 -7.24 19.28 -3.90
CA ARG A 296 -5.99 20.05 -3.78
C ARG A 296 -5.40 20.33 -5.17
N TYR A 297 -5.38 19.32 -6.04
CA TYR A 297 -4.88 19.49 -7.40
C TYR A 297 -5.70 20.51 -8.20
N VAL A 298 -7.04 20.40 -8.19
CA VAL A 298 -7.92 21.36 -8.89
C VAL A 298 -7.74 22.79 -8.36
N ALA A 299 -7.57 22.96 -7.05
CA ALA A 299 -7.33 24.28 -6.47
C ALA A 299 -6.00 24.90 -6.92
N ALA A 300 -4.98 24.06 -7.16
CA ALA A 300 -3.66 24.48 -7.63
C ALA A 300 -3.55 24.67 -9.15
N HIS A 301 -4.47 24.11 -9.94
CA HIS A 301 -4.41 24.10 -11.41
C HIS A 301 -5.69 24.71 -12.03
N PRO A 302 -5.70 26.04 -12.30
CA PRO A 302 -6.84 26.69 -12.92
C PRO A 302 -7.22 26.06 -14.26
N GLY A 303 -8.50 25.71 -14.40
CA GLY A 303 -9.03 25.02 -15.59
C GLY A 303 -9.07 23.50 -15.47
N ALA A 304 -8.46 22.93 -14.43
CA ALA A 304 -8.61 21.52 -14.11
C ALA A 304 -10.06 21.20 -13.68
N ARG A 305 -10.60 20.07 -14.15
CA ARG A 305 -11.98 19.65 -13.92
C ARG A 305 -12.01 18.23 -13.34
N PRO A 306 -12.68 18.00 -12.20
CA PRO A 306 -12.87 16.65 -11.69
C PRO A 306 -13.84 15.84 -12.57
N LEU A 307 -13.52 14.57 -12.77
CA LEU A 307 -14.28 13.58 -13.53
C LEU A 307 -14.56 12.34 -12.66
N ASP A 308 -15.71 11.71 -12.89
CA ASP A 308 -15.91 10.32 -12.51
C ASP A 308 -15.24 9.37 -13.53
N TYR A 309 -15.23 8.07 -13.24
CA TYR A 309 -14.57 7.09 -14.10
C TYR A 309 -15.18 6.99 -15.50
N ALA A 310 -16.51 7.08 -15.63
CA ALA A 310 -17.18 7.01 -16.94
C ALA A 310 -16.84 8.25 -17.79
N GLN A 311 -16.77 9.42 -17.16
CA GLN A 311 -16.34 10.66 -17.79
C GLN A 311 -14.84 10.61 -18.17
N ALA A 312 -13.99 10.03 -17.33
CA ALA A 312 -12.58 9.85 -17.63
C ALA A 312 -12.38 8.90 -18.83
N LEU A 313 -13.12 7.79 -18.90
CA LEU A 313 -13.14 6.90 -20.07
C LEU A 313 -13.58 7.64 -21.34
N ALA A 314 -14.64 8.44 -21.29
CA ALA A 314 -15.08 9.23 -22.44
C ALA A 314 -14.04 10.27 -22.88
N ALA A 315 -13.36 10.91 -21.91
CA ALA A 315 -12.31 11.90 -22.16
C ALA A 315 -11.02 11.27 -22.72
N ALA A 316 -10.76 9.99 -22.44
CA ALA A 316 -9.59 9.26 -22.91
C ALA A 316 -9.69 8.82 -24.38
N SER A 317 -10.32 9.60 -25.27
CA SER A 317 -10.43 9.28 -26.70
C SER A 317 -9.10 9.49 -27.44
#